data_AF-A0A399J9P1-F1
#
_entry.id   AF-A0A399J9P1-F1
#
_cell.length_a   1.000
_cell.length_b   1.000
_cell.length_c   1.000
_cell.angle_alpha   90.00
_cell.angle_beta   90.00
_cell.angle_gamma   90.00
#
_symmetry.space_group_name_H-M   'P 1'
#
loop_
_entity.id
_entity.type
_entity.pdbx_description
1 polymer ?
#
loop_
_entity_poly.entity_id
_entity_poly.type
_entity_poly.pdbx_seq_one_letter_code
_entity_poly.pdbx_strand_id
1 'polypeptide(L)'
;MWEYRRRPEVSEWLGWIPADRADWDAEYPGRHGINVAIELDGRVIGDVMIRIGDGWGQREVKDLATGVEAELGWTLHPDFQGRGYASEAVRAVIGLCFTQLGLRREAYNVKESLHGTRGWIDGVAYALLAEEWPTPTSPAA
;
A
#
# COMPACT_ATOMS: atom_id res chain seq x y z
N MET A 1 -10.23 3.65 10.81
CA MET A 1 -10.04 2.59 9.79
C MET A 1 -11.11 1.50 9.88
N TRP A 2 -11.41 0.94 11.07
CA TRP A 2 -12.48 -0.07 11.27
C TRP A 2 -13.84 0.27 10.61
N GLU A 3 -14.33 1.51 10.77
CA GLU A 3 -15.68 1.93 10.35
C GLU A 3 -16.05 1.62 8.89
N TYR A 4 -15.12 1.81 7.94
CA TYR A 4 -15.38 1.48 6.54
C TYR A 4 -14.92 0.06 6.18
N ARG A 5 -13.87 -0.46 6.82
CA ARG A 5 -13.31 -1.81 6.54
C ARG A 5 -14.24 -2.96 6.95
N ARG A 6 -15.21 -2.70 7.83
CA ARG A 6 -16.27 -3.68 8.20
C ARG A 6 -17.40 -3.80 7.18
N ARG A 7 -17.48 -2.92 6.17
CA ARG A 7 -18.57 -2.92 5.18
C ARG A 7 -18.29 -3.97 4.10
N PRO A 8 -19.25 -4.87 3.78
CA PRO A 8 -19.03 -5.93 2.79
C PRO A 8 -18.57 -5.41 1.41
N GLU A 9 -19.10 -4.26 0.97
CA GLU A 9 -18.74 -3.61 -0.30
C GLU A 9 -17.29 -3.09 -0.35
N VAL A 10 -16.67 -2.84 0.80
CA VAL A 10 -15.26 -2.41 0.89
C VAL A 10 -14.34 -3.62 0.83
N SER A 11 -14.80 -4.74 1.39
CA SER A 11 -13.98 -5.95 1.58
C SER A 11 -14.20 -6.99 0.48
N GLU A 12 -15.17 -6.78 -0.42
CA GLU A 12 -15.48 -7.65 -1.57
C GLU A 12 -14.23 -8.00 -2.41
N TRP A 13 -13.26 -7.08 -2.49
CA TRP A 13 -12.05 -7.22 -3.29
C TRP A 13 -10.76 -7.30 -2.46
N LEU A 14 -10.89 -7.42 -1.14
CA LEU A 14 -9.75 -7.54 -0.23
C LEU A 14 -9.45 -9.02 0.04
N GLY A 15 -8.16 -9.36 0.12
CA GLY A 15 -7.72 -10.71 0.49
C GLY A 15 -8.05 -11.12 1.94
N TRP A 16 -8.74 -10.26 2.68
CA TRP A 16 -9.24 -10.53 4.02
C TRP A 16 -10.41 -9.62 4.37
N ILE A 17 -11.42 -10.20 5.01
CA ILE A 17 -12.59 -9.53 5.53
C ILE A 17 -12.61 -9.83 7.04
N PRO A 18 -12.48 -8.81 7.90
CA PRO A 18 -12.55 -9.05 9.34
C PRO A 18 -13.95 -9.53 9.71
N ALA A 19 -14.05 -10.62 10.47
CA ALA A 19 -15.32 -11.17 10.92
C ALA A 19 -16.02 -10.25 11.92
N ASP A 20 -15.24 -9.66 12.83
CA ASP A 20 -15.69 -8.72 13.84
C ASP A 20 -14.55 -7.79 14.27
N ARG A 21 -14.80 -6.97 15.31
CA ARG A 21 -13.81 -6.02 15.80
C ARG A 21 -12.61 -6.70 16.48
N ALA A 22 -12.81 -7.86 17.12
CA ALA A 22 -11.73 -8.57 17.79
C ALA A 22 -10.78 -9.21 16.76
N ASP A 23 -11.33 -9.80 15.69
CA ASP A 23 -10.56 -10.28 14.54
C ASP A 23 -9.75 -9.13 13.90
N TRP A 24 -10.38 -7.95 13.75
CA TRP A 24 -9.68 -6.76 13.27
C TRP A 24 -8.49 -6.36 14.14
N ASP A 25 -8.71 -6.18 15.44
CA ASP A 25 -7.66 -5.71 16.35
C ASP A 25 -6.50 -6.72 16.47
N ALA A 26 -6.77 -8.02 16.27
CA ALA A 26 -5.76 -9.07 16.28
C ALA A 26 -4.92 -9.12 14.99
N GLU A 27 -5.57 -9.05 13.82
CA GLU A 27 -4.93 -9.30 12.53
C GLU A 27 -4.40 -8.03 11.86
N TYR A 28 -5.11 -6.90 12.01
CA TYR A 28 -4.79 -5.66 11.31
C TYR A 28 -3.37 -5.14 11.58
N PRO A 29 -2.84 -5.17 12.82
CA PRO A 29 -1.47 -4.71 13.11
C PRO A 29 -0.37 -5.54 12.41
N GLY A 30 -0.62 -6.82 12.14
CA GLY A 30 0.36 -7.74 11.54
C GLY A 30 0.26 -7.87 10.02
N ARG A 31 -0.88 -7.50 9.43
CA ARG A 31 -1.18 -7.78 8.01
C ARG A 31 -0.62 -6.78 7.00
N HIS A 32 -0.31 -5.57 7.42
CA HIS A 32 0.03 -4.50 6.48
C HIS A 32 1.28 -3.75 6.97
N GLY A 33 2.10 -3.31 6.01
CA GLY A 33 3.27 -2.49 6.27
C GLY A 33 2.90 -1.09 6.78
N ILE A 34 3.58 -0.06 6.26
CA ILE A 34 3.30 1.32 6.66
C ILE A 34 1.91 1.70 6.16
N ASN A 35 1.02 2.19 7.04
CA ASN A 35 -0.31 2.66 6.66
C ASN A 35 -0.40 4.18 6.85
N VAL A 36 -0.75 4.89 5.79
CA VAL A 36 -0.99 6.33 5.79
C VAL A 36 -2.50 6.58 5.79
N ALA A 37 -3.01 7.24 6.82
CA ALA A 37 -4.43 7.59 6.89
C ALA A 37 -4.78 8.72 5.90
N ILE A 38 -5.91 8.58 5.21
CA ILE A 38 -6.51 9.65 4.41
C ILE A 38 -7.52 10.38 5.29
N GLU A 39 -7.23 11.63 5.63
CA GLU A 39 -8.07 12.46 6.50
C GLU A 39 -8.75 13.58 5.70
N LEU A 40 -10.02 13.83 6.01
CA LEU A 40 -10.79 14.97 5.52
C LEU A 40 -11.55 15.57 6.70
N ASP A 41 -11.30 16.85 7.01
CA ASP A 41 -11.96 17.61 8.09
C ASP A 41 -11.97 16.89 9.46
N GLY A 42 -10.83 16.33 9.88
CA GLY A 42 -10.73 15.60 11.16
C GLY A 42 -11.24 14.17 11.12
N ARG A 43 -11.73 13.68 9.98
CA ARG A 43 -12.28 12.32 9.81
C ARG A 43 -11.38 11.50 8.90
N VAL A 44 -11.00 10.30 9.36
CA VAL A 44 -10.35 9.30 8.51
C VAL A 44 -11.38 8.72 7.53
N ILE A 45 -11.16 8.99 6.24
CA ILE A 45 -12.02 8.55 5.13
C ILE A 45 -11.41 7.40 4.33
N GLY A 46 -10.18 6.99 4.64
CA GLY A 46 -9.50 5.88 3.97
C GLY A 46 -8.08 5.70 4.46
N ASP A 47 -7.35 4.83 3.78
CA ASP A 47 -5.96 4.54 4.06
C ASP A 47 -5.21 4.11 2.78
N VAL A 48 -3.91 4.39 2.75
CA VAL A 48 -2.96 3.88 1.76
C VAL A 48 -1.93 3.04 2.49
N MET A 49 -1.85 1.77 2.14
CA MET A 49 -0.85 0.82 2.58
C MET A 49 0.37 0.90 1.66
N ILE A 50 1.55 0.86 2.27
CA ILE A 50 2.84 0.67 1.62
C ILE A 50 3.42 -0.64 2.15
N ARG A 51 3.58 -1.63 1.27
CA ARG A 51 4.22 -2.90 1.58
C ARG A 51 5.56 -2.96 0.90
N ILE A 52 6.62 -2.97 1.71
CA ILE A 52 7.98 -3.23 1.23
C ILE A 52 8.16 -4.73 1.09
N GLY A 53 8.79 -5.15 0.00
CA GLY A 53 9.06 -6.54 -0.28
C GLY A 53 10.23 -6.69 -1.24
N ASP A 54 10.48 -7.94 -1.62
CA ASP A 54 11.56 -8.27 -2.54
C ASP A 54 11.16 -7.92 -3.96
N GLY A 55 12.08 -7.32 -4.69
CA GLY A 55 11.95 -7.09 -6.13
C GLY A 55 12.39 -8.30 -6.94
N TRP A 56 12.26 -8.21 -8.25
CA TRP A 56 12.81 -9.23 -9.14
C TRP A 56 14.35 -9.14 -9.21
N GLY A 57 15.02 -10.28 -9.09
CA GLY A 57 16.47 -10.39 -9.27
C GLY A 57 16.85 -11.76 -9.83
N GLN A 58 17.91 -11.79 -10.66
CA GLN A 58 18.49 -13.06 -11.09
C GLN A 58 19.06 -13.82 -9.89
N ARG A 59 19.14 -15.16 -10.01
CA ARG A 59 19.56 -16.05 -8.91
C ARG A 59 20.89 -15.61 -8.28
N GLU A 60 21.84 -15.18 -9.08
CA GLU A 60 23.18 -14.75 -8.70
C GLU A 60 23.21 -13.44 -7.90
N VAL A 61 22.14 -12.63 -7.98
CA VAL A 61 22.02 -11.31 -7.35
C VAL A 61 20.76 -11.18 -6.49
N LYS A 62 20.12 -12.30 -6.13
CA LYS A 62 18.83 -12.31 -5.43
C LYS A 62 18.84 -11.49 -4.14
N ASP A 63 19.94 -11.53 -3.40
CA ASP A 63 20.11 -10.79 -2.14
C ASP A 63 20.06 -9.26 -2.33
N LEU A 64 20.45 -8.77 -3.53
CA LEU A 64 20.35 -7.34 -3.86
C LEU A 64 18.92 -6.89 -4.13
N ALA A 65 18.00 -7.84 -4.32
CA ALA A 65 16.59 -7.60 -4.55
C ALA A 65 15.74 -7.80 -3.29
N THR A 66 16.34 -7.99 -2.10
CA THR A 66 15.59 -8.13 -0.86
C THR A 66 15.14 -6.77 -0.31
N GLY A 67 13.85 -6.61 -0.04
CA GLY A 67 13.29 -5.40 0.58
C GLY A 67 13.41 -4.12 -0.26
N VAL A 68 13.56 -4.26 -1.58
CA VAL A 68 13.82 -3.14 -2.50
C VAL A 68 12.56 -2.55 -3.11
N GLU A 69 11.47 -3.31 -3.21
CA GLU A 69 10.27 -2.93 -3.95
C GLU A 69 9.13 -2.54 -2.99
N ALA A 70 8.32 -1.55 -3.37
CA ALA A 70 7.12 -1.14 -2.66
C ALA A 70 5.87 -1.34 -3.51
N GLU A 71 4.90 -2.03 -2.93
CA GLU A 71 3.53 -2.11 -3.43
C GLU A 71 2.64 -1.11 -2.67
N LEU A 72 1.78 -0.40 -3.39
CA LEU A 72 0.77 0.49 -2.83
C LEU A 72 -0.60 -0.13 -2.96
N GLY A 73 -1.31 -0.29 -1.84
CA GLY A 73 -2.73 -0.62 -1.81
C GLY A 73 -3.51 0.49 -1.13
N TRP A 74 -4.76 0.76 -1.52
CA TRP A 74 -5.54 1.78 -0.85
C TRP A 74 -7.00 1.39 -0.72
N THR A 75 -7.64 1.91 0.31
CA THR A 75 -9.06 1.71 0.59
C THR A 75 -9.68 3.05 0.94
N LEU A 76 -10.84 3.36 0.32
CA LEU A 76 -11.58 4.59 0.59
C LEU A 76 -13.01 4.26 1.01
N HIS A 77 -13.49 4.96 2.03
CA HIS A 77 -14.86 4.90 2.49
C HIS A 77 -15.83 5.16 1.32
N PRO A 78 -16.85 4.31 1.10
CA PRO A 78 -17.74 4.38 -0.07
C PRO A 78 -18.35 5.76 -0.33
N ASP A 79 -18.86 6.40 0.73
CA ASP A 79 -19.51 7.72 0.65
C ASP A 79 -18.60 8.86 0.12
N PHE A 80 -17.28 8.64 0.08
CA PHE A 80 -16.27 9.60 -0.37
C PHE A 80 -15.65 9.22 -1.73
N GLN A 81 -16.06 8.09 -2.33
CA GLN A 81 -15.59 7.67 -3.64
C GLN A 81 -16.11 8.56 -4.78
N GLY A 82 -15.43 8.54 -5.92
CA GLY A 82 -15.82 9.31 -7.11
C GLY A 82 -15.46 10.80 -7.07
N ARG A 83 -14.76 11.26 -6.02
CA ARG A 83 -14.41 12.69 -5.80
C ARG A 83 -12.92 13.01 -5.96
N GLY A 84 -12.09 12.02 -6.31
CA GLY A 84 -10.66 12.20 -6.54
C GLY A 84 -9.75 12.02 -5.31
N TYR A 85 -10.30 11.88 -4.09
CA TYR A 85 -9.50 11.76 -2.85
C TYR A 85 -8.49 10.61 -2.85
N ALA A 86 -8.87 9.44 -3.38
CA ALA A 86 -7.93 8.32 -3.49
C ALA A 86 -6.76 8.66 -4.44
N SER A 87 -7.03 9.31 -5.57
CA SER A 87 -5.99 9.71 -6.52
C SER A 87 -5.04 10.76 -5.94
N GLU A 88 -5.58 11.71 -5.18
CA GLU A 88 -4.78 12.71 -4.47
C GLU A 88 -3.89 12.06 -3.41
N ALA A 89 -4.47 11.20 -2.56
CA ALA A 89 -3.75 10.50 -1.51
C ALA A 89 -2.64 9.59 -2.07
N VAL A 90 -2.94 8.79 -3.10
CA VAL A 90 -1.95 7.91 -3.75
C VAL A 90 -0.83 8.74 -4.38
N ARG A 91 -1.14 9.87 -5.01
CA ARG A 91 -0.10 10.76 -5.55
C ARG A 91 0.81 11.32 -4.46
N ALA A 92 0.26 11.71 -3.31
CA ALA A 92 1.05 12.16 -2.17
C ALA A 92 1.96 11.04 -1.64
N VAL A 93 1.44 9.81 -1.53
CA VAL A 93 2.21 8.64 -1.08
C VAL A 93 3.31 8.26 -2.07
N ILE A 94 3.04 8.31 -3.37
CA ILE A 94 4.09 8.18 -4.41
C ILE A 94 5.18 9.23 -4.21
N GLY A 95 4.81 10.47 -3.87
CA GLY A 95 5.76 11.52 -3.51
C GLY A 95 6.64 11.13 -2.32
N LEU A 96 6.07 10.54 -1.27
CA LEU A 96 6.82 10.02 -0.11
C LEU A 96 7.76 8.88 -0.52
N CYS A 97 7.31 7.98 -1.39
CA CYS A 97 8.14 6.92 -1.95
C CYS A 97 9.39 7.48 -2.63
N PHE A 98 9.24 8.49 -3.49
CA PHE A 98 10.39 9.11 -4.17
C PHE A 98 11.29 9.93 -3.25
N THR A 99 10.71 10.65 -2.29
CA THR A 99 11.45 11.65 -1.51
C THR A 99 12.00 11.09 -0.21
N GLN A 100 11.15 10.52 0.64
CA GLN A 100 11.55 10.05 1.97
C GLN A 100 12.07 8.63 1.94
N LEU A 101 11.54 7.78 1.06
CA LEU A 101 11.98 6.40 0.94
C LEU A 101 13.03 6.21 -0.17
N GLY A 102 13.27 7.20 -1.03
CA GLY A 102 14.27 7.13 -2.10
C GLY A 102 13.95 6.12 -3.21
N LEU A 103 12.71 5.63 -3.30
CA LEU A 103 12.28 4.68 -4.34
C LEU A 103 12.28 5.34 -5.71
N ARG A 104 12.65 4.59 -6.74
CA ARG A 104 12.48 4.92 -8.16
C ARG A 104 11.30 4.15 -8.73
N ARG A 105 10.67 4.65 -9.79
CA ARG A 105 9.65 3.88 -10.51
C ARG A 105 10.35 2.89 -11.45
N GLU A 106 10.21 1.60 -11.19
CA GLU A 106 10.84 0.55 -11.99
C GLU A 106 9.93 -0.01 -13.09
N ALA A 107 8.60 -0.05 -12.84
CA ALA A 107 7.67 -0.59 -13.83
C ALA A 107 6.35 0.19 -13.90
N TYR A 108 5.77 0.18 -15.11
CA TYR A 108 4.37 0.50 -15.36
C TYR A 108 3.80 -0.63 -16.21
N ASN A 109 2.82 -1.34 -15.66
CA ASN A 109 2.22 -2.52 -16.26
C ASN A 109 0.81 -2.16 -16.73
N VAL A 110 0.55 -2.29 -18.03
CA VAL A 110 -0.76 -1.99 -18.61
C VAL A 110 -1.67 -3.20 -18.47
N LYS A 111 -2.88 -3.01 -17.90
CA LYS A 111 -3.88 -4.06 -17.68
C LYS A 111 -3.31 -5.27 -16.92
N GLU A 112 -2.67 -5.01 -15.79
CA GLU A 112 -2.02 -6.04 -14.98
C GLU A 112 -3.02 -6.78 -14.09
N SER A 113 -3.98 -6.05 -13.50
CA SER A 113 -4.96 -6.61 -12.56
C SER A 113 -6.38 -6.49 -13.10
N LEU A 114 -7.18 -7.56 -12.96
CA LEU A 114 -8.60 -7.55 -13.34
C LEU A 114 -9.48 -7.28 -12.12
N HIS A 115 -10.16 -6.12 -12.10
CA HIS A 115 -11.13 -5.76 -11.08
C HIS A 115 -12.56 -6.05 -11.56
N GLY A 116 -13.38 -6.71 -10.73
CA GLY A 116 -14.68 -7.24 -11.15
C GLY A 116 -15.64 -6.21 -11.77
N THR A 117 -15.70 -4.99 -11.23
CA THR A 117 -16.55 -3.90 -11.79
C THR A 117 -15.80 -2.86 -12.63
N ARG A 118 -14.48 -2.70 -12.45
CA ARG A 118 -13.68 -1.66 -13.13
C ARG A 118 -12.95 -2.19 -14.37
N GLY A 119 -12.99 -3.50 -14.61
CA GLY A 119 -12.24 -4.14 -15.68
C GLY A 119 -10.74 -4.16 -15.38
N TRP A 120 -9.93 -4.20 -16.42
CA TRP A 120 -8.48 -4.21 -16.30
C TRP A 120 -7.94 -2.89 -15.75
N ILE A 121 -7.05 -2.97 -14.76
CA ILE A 121 -6.38 -1.86 -14.09
C ILE A 121 -4.87 -1.96 -14.34
N ASP A 122 -4.23 -0.81 -14.55
CA ASP A 122 -2.79 -0.72 -14.70
C ASP A 122 -2.07 -0.74 -13.33
N GLY A 123 -0.87 -1.31 -13.29
CA GLY A 123 -0.01 -1.35 -12.10
C GLY A 123 1.21 -0.44 -12.24
N VAL A 124 1.72 0.07 -11.12
CA VAL A 124 3.00 0.80 -11.06
C VAL A 124 3.82 0.22 -9.92
N ALA A 125 5.09 -0.11 -10.19
CA ALA A 125 6.03 -0.60 -9.18
C ALA A 125 7.14 0.41 -8.90
N TYR A 126 7.53 0.52 -7.64
CA TYR A 126 8.60 1.39 -7.17
C TYR A 126 9.66 0.59 -6.41
N ALA A 127 10.95 0.83 -6.65
CA ALA A 127 12.03 0.17 -5.94
C ALA A 127 13.31 1.01 -5.81
N LEU A 128 14.24 0.60 -4.94
CA LEU A 128 15.58 1.17 -4.74
C LEU A 128 16.58 0.04 -4.49
N LEU A 129 17.87 0.20 -4.77
CA LEU A 129 18.84 -0.86 -4.51
C LEU A 129 18.97 -1.15 -3.02
N ALA A 130 19.35 -2.38 -2.67
CA ALA A 130 19.63 -2.74 -1.28
C ALA A 130 20.66 -1.81 -0.61
N GLU A 131 21.66 -1.32 -1.35
CA GLU A 131 22.66 -0.35 -0.88
C GLU A 131 22.10 1.07 -0.66
N GLU A 132 20.95 1.38 -1.24
CA GLU A 132 20.25 2.66 -1.08
C GLU A 132 19.25 2.61 0.10
N TRP A 133 18.97 1.43 0.65
CA TRP A 133 18.05 1.28 1.78
C TRP A 133 18.66 1.85 3.07
N PRO A 134 17.97 2.79 3.76
CA PRO A 134 18.44 3.29 5.04
C PRO A 134 18.58 2.13 6.04
N THR A 135 19.79 1.84 6.50
CA THR A 135 19.99 0.83 7.53
C THR A 135 19.23 1.28 8.79
N PRO A 136 18.35 0.44 9.39
CA PRO A 136 17.70 0.80 10.63
C PRO A 136 18.77 1.09 11.66
N THR A 137 18.85 2.34 12.12
CA THR A 137 19.69 2.68 13.26
C THR A 137 19.06 1.95 14.44
N SER A 138 19.74 0.92 14.97
CA SER A 138 19.26 0.27 16.20
C SER A 138 19.01 1.34 17.25
N PRO A 139 17.84 1.37 17.92
CA PRO A 139 17.65 2.27 19.03
C PRO A 139 18.73 1.94 20.07
N ALA A 140 19.50 2.95 20.46
CA ALA A 140 20.47 2.82 21.53
C ALA A 140 19.78 2.28 22.78
N ALA A 141 20.35 1.22 23.35
CA ALA A 141 19.88 0.55 24.56
C ALA A 141 19.84 1.47 25.78
#